data_AF-A0A1I7UFD2-F1
#
_entry.id   AF-A0A1I7UFD2-F1
#
_cell.length_a   1.000
_cell.length_b   1.000
_cell.length_c   1.000
_cell.angle_alpha   90.00
_cell.angle_beta   90.00
_cell.angle_gamma   90.00
#
_symmetry.space_group_name_H-M   'P 1'
#
loop_
_entity.id
_entity.type
_entity.pdbx_description
1 polymer ?
#
loop_
_entity_poly.entity_id
_entity_poly.type
_entity_poly.pdbx_seq_one_letter_code
_entity_poly.pdbx_strand_id
1 'polypeptide(L)'
;MEYMETLCSSTRAVRGKESPNCWIIEGEILMLCITHLNGLHPFNHVEDHESKGIYVIDRRHKGAEESVQELASVMYDFCGQSRRQRIILRNSNEGLSALLDWQNLGVFYRDCRRLALESLHPDVDKIMRENEGKVPSAATSRRPSIHSSDGEDEE
;
A
#
# COMPACT_ATOMS: atom_id res chain seq x y z
N MET A 1 -17.14 34.73 -0.35
CA MET A 1 -16.61 33.83 -1.39
C MET A 1 -15.30 34.34 -1.97
N GLU A 2 -15.14 35.64 -2.27
CA GLU A 2 -13.89 36.20 -2.81
C GLU A 2 -12.66 36.13 -1.87
N TYR A 3 -12.84 36.05 -0.55
CA TYR A 3 -11.71 35.94 0.39
C TYR A 3 -11.02 34.56 0.41
N MET A 4 -11.70 33.50 -0.05
CA MET A 4 -11.16 32.13 -0.07
C MET A 4 -10.40 31.84 -1.37
N GLU A 5 -10.70 32.54 -2.46
CA GLU A 5 -9.99 32.37 -3.76
C GLU A 5 -8.58 32.99 -3.73
N THR A 6 -8.41 34.09 -2.99
CA THR A 6 -7.10 34.77 -2.86
C THR A 6 -6.10 33.98 -2.01
N LEU A 7 -6.57 33.21 -1.01
CA LEU A 7 -5.70 32.33 -0.19
C LEU A 7 -5.36 31.01 -0.90
N CYS A 8 -6.22 30.53 -1.79
CA CYS A 8 -6.00 29.32 -2.60
C CYS A 8 -5.07 29.56 -3.82
N SER A 9 -4.72 30.81 -4.12
CA SER A 9 -3.84 31.14 -5.27
C SER A 9 -2.36 30.80 -5.03
N SER A 10 -1.96 30.50 -3.78
CA SER A 10 -0.58 30.11 -3.43
C SER A 10 -0.39 28.58 -3.33
N THR A 11 -1.48 27.83 -3.19
CA THR A 11 -1.47 26.37 -3.07
C THR A 11 -1.79 25.73 -4.41
N ARG A 12 -0.75 25.28 -5.13
CA ARG A 12 -0.92 24.47 -6.32
C ARG A 12 -1.45 23.09 -5.89
N ALA A 13 -2.77 22.93 -5.81
CA ALA A 13 -3.40 21.61 -5.70
C ALA A 13 -3.11 20.84 -7.00
N VAL A 14 -2.14 19.92 -6.97
CA VAL A 14 -1.84 19.10 -8.13
C VAL A 14 -2.75 17.87 -8.08
N ARG A 15 -3.59 17.74 -9.10
CA ARG A 15 -4.39 16.53 -9.32
C ARG A 15 -3.40 15.38 -9.57
N GLY A 16 -3.26 14.45 -8.64
CA GLY A 16 -2.38 13.30 -8.79
C GLY A 16 -2.77 12.53 -10.04
N LYS A 17 -1.83 12.34 -10.98
CA LYS A 17 -2.09 11.80 -12.34
C LYS A 17 -2.65 10.37 -12.37
N GLU A 18 -2.74 9.67 -11.24
CA GLU A 18 -3.09 8.23 -11.21
C GLU A 18 -4.29 7.87 -10.33
N SER A 19 -4.98 8.82 -9.70
CA SER A 19 -6.20 8.50 -8.91
C SER A 19 -7.13 9.71 -8.74
N PRO A 20 -8.41 9.65 -9.17
CA PRO A 20 -9.36 10.78 -9.07
C PRO A 20 -9.79 11.14 -7.64
N ASN A 21 -9.31 10.41 -6.63
CA ASN A 21 -9.70 10.54 -5.23
C ASN A 21 -8.56 11.02 -4.30
N CYS A 22 -7.40 11.38 -4.86
CA CYS A 22 -6.22 11.82 -4.09
C CYS A 22 -5.86 13.26 -4.47
N TRP A 23 -6.03 14.19 -3.53
CA TRP A 23 -5.58 15.56 -3.66
C TRP A 23 -4.28 15.73 -2.90
N ILE A 24 -3.18 15.99 -3.61
CA ILE A 24 -1.89 16.33 -3.02
C ILE A 24 -1.71 17.84 -3.18
N ILE A 25 -1.78 18.58 -2.08
CA ILE A 25 -1.47 20.01 -2.08
C ILE A 25 0.05 20.13 -1.97
N GLU A 26 0.75 20.26 -3.10
CA GLU A 26 2.20 20.46 -3.08
C GLU A 26 2.54 21.89 -2.62
N GLY A 27 3.15 21.97 -1.44
CA GLY A 27 3.59 23.22 -0.82
C GLY A 27 3.57 23.11 0.71
N GLU A 28 4.64 22.57 1.29
CA GLU A 28 4.91 22.46 2.75
C GLU A 28 3.85 21.76 3.65
N ILE A 29 2.73 21.32 3.09
CA ILE A 29 1.55 20.85 3.80
C ILE A 29 1.09 19.52 3.18
N LEU A 30 1.56 18.42 3.74
CA LEU A 30 1.08 17.08 3.39
C LEU A 30 -0.19 16.78 4.18
N MET A 31 -1.33 17.28 3.70
CA MET A 31 -2.65 16.80 4.13
C MET A 31 -3.13 15.78 3.11
N LEU A 32 -3.23 14.51 3.54
CA LEU A 32 -3.70 13.43 2.67
C LEU A 32 -5.19 13.22 2.94
N CYS A 33 -6.04 13.85 2.13
CA CYS A 33 -7.48 13.61 2.14
C CYS A 33 -7.81 12.48 1.16
N ILE A 34 -8.23 11.33 1.68
CA ILE A 34 -8.63 10.18 0.88
C ILE A 34 -10.12 9.93 1.11
N THR A 35 -10.83 9.70 0.02
CA THR A 35 -12.26 9.37 0.06
C THR A 35 -12.45 7.87 -0.08
N HIS A 36 -12.90 7.24 1.01
CA HIS A 36 -13.32 5.84 1.12
C HIS A 36 -12.30 4.78 0.61
N LEU A 37 -11.65 4.08 1.55
CA LEU A 37 -10.63 3.04 1.32
C LEU A 37 -11.25 1.69 0.88
N ASN A 38 -11.95 1.62 -0.25
CA ASN A 38 -12.20 0.32 -0.86
C ASN A 38 -10.90 -0.20 -1.47
N GLY A 39 -10.12 -0.97 -0.70
CA GLY A 39 -8.94 -1.71 -1.20
C GLY A 39 -7.65 -1.53 -0.40
N LEU A 40 -7.63 -0.69 0.63
CA LEU A 40 -6.44 -0.44 1.45
C LEU A 40 -6.63 -1.03 2.87
N HIS A 41 -6.78 -2.35 2.94
CA HIS A 41 -6.79 -3.14 4.18
C HIS A 41 -5.66 -2.82 5.19
N PRO A 42 -4.42 -2.45 4.78
CA PRO A 42 -3.37 -2.07 5.72
C PRO A 42 -3.70 -0.81 6.55
N PHE A 43 -4.55 0.08 6.04
CA PHE A 43 -4.87 1.35 6.70
C PHE A 43 -5.99 1.25 7.73
N ASN A 44 -6.80 0.17 7.68
CA ASN A 44 -7.86 -0.06 8.66
C ASN A 44 -7.34 -0.37 10.07
N HIS A 45 -6.04 -0.68 10.20
CA HIS A 45 -5.36 -0.95 11.48
C HIS A 45 -4.56 0.26 12.00
N VAL A 46 -4.60 1.39 11.29
CA VAL A 46 -3.93 2.62 11.74
C VAL A 46 -4.83 3.27 12.79
N GLU A 47 -4.63 2.90 14.05
CA GLU A 47 -5.17 3.65 15.19
C GLU A 47 -4.74 5.12 15.07
N ASP A 48 -5.69 6.02 15.32
CA ASP A 48 -5.58 7.48 15.21
C ASP A 48 -4.96 7.98 13.89
N HIS A 49 -5.57 7.61 12.76
CA HIS A 49 -5.16 8.06 11.42
C HIS A 49 -5.11 9.61 11.26
N GLU A 50 -5.99 10.33 11.95
CA GLU A 50 -6.00 11.80 11.99
C GLU A 50 -4.69 12.38 12.57
N SER A 51 -4.14 11.75 13.62
CA SER A 51 -2.88 12.17 14.25
C SER A 51 -1.65 11.98 13.34
N LYS A 52 -1.79 11.16 12.30
CA LYS A 52 -0.77 10.88 11.28
C LYS A 52 -1.00 11.69 10.00
N GLY A 53 -1.98 12.61 9.99
CA GLY A 53 -2.26 13.49 8.86
C GLY A 53 -3.04 12.82 7.73
N ILE A 54 -3.68 11.68 8.02
CA ILE A 54 -4.59 11.00 7.10
C ILE A 54 -6.01 11.35 7.54
N TYR A 55 -6.79 11.94 6.65
CA TYR A 55 -8.21 12.23 6.89
C TYR A 55 -9.05 11.40 5.94
N VAL A 56 -9.93 10.57 6.50
CA VAL A 56 -10.80 9.65 5.74
C VAL A 56 -12.22 10.20 5.76
N ILE A 57 -12.69 10.66 4.61
CA ILE A 57 -14.06 11.16 4.46
C ILE A 57 -14.97 10.01 4.03
N ASP A 58 -16.08 9.81 4.76
CA ASP A 58 -17.06 8.80 4.39
C ASP A 58 -17.98 9.31 3.27
N ARG A 59 -17.93 8.65 2.12
CA ARG A 59 -18.83 8.88 0.97
C ARG A 59 -19.74 7.69 0.65
N ARG A 60 -19.63 6.57 1.38
CA ARG A 60 -20.41 5.34 1.11
C ARG A 60 -21.68 5.28 1.94
N HIS A 61 -21.63 5.77 3.18
CA HIS A 61 -22.76 5.71 4.10
C HIS A 61 -23.38 7.09 4.39
N LYS A 62 -22.83 8.17 3.83
CA LYS A 62 -23.30 9.56 4.02
C LYS A 62 -23.80 10.17 2.71
N GLY A 63 -24.70 11.15 2.84
CA GLY A 63 -25.16 11.95 1.71
C GLY A 63 -24.05 12.84 1.14
N ALA A 64 -24.17 13.25 -0.13
CA ALA A 64 -23.16 14.09 -0.78
C ALA A 64 -22.90 15.40 -0.03
N GLU A 65 -23.96 16.04 0.47
CA GLU A 65 -23.87 17.29 1.24
C GLU A 65 -23.11 17.09 2.57
N GLU A 66 -23.40 16.00 3.27
CA GLU A 66 -22.73 15.66 4.53
C GLU A 66 -21.24 15.39 4.33
N SER A 67 -20.87 14.68 3.25
CA SER A 67 -19.46 14.45 2.92
C SER A 67 -18.72 15.75 2.55
N VAL A 68 -19.40 16.69 1.87
CA VAL A 68 -18.82 18.00 1.54
C VAL A 68 -18.63 18.83 2.81
N GLN A 69 -19.60 18.81 3.72
CA GLN A 69 -19.50 19.51 5.00
C GLN A 69 -18.38 18.94 5.89
N GLU A 70 -18.23 17.62 5.92
CA GLU A 70 -17.15 16.94 6.64
C GLU A 70 -15.77 17.34 6.06
N LEU A 71 -15.63 17.33 4.74
CA LEU A 71 -14.42 17.80 4.08
C LEU A 71 -14.12 19.27 4.42
N ALA A 72 -15.14 20.14 4.39
CA ALA A 72 -14.98 21.55 4.72
C ALA A 72 -14.51 21.76 6.17
N SER A 73 -15.04 20.97 7.12
CA SER A 73 -14.59 21.00 8.52
C SER A 73 -13.13 20.61 8.65
N VAL A 74 -12.71 19.51 8.03
CA VAL A 74 -11.31 19.05 8.04
C VAL A 74 -10.37 20.12 7.49
N MET A 75 -10.73 20.74 6.37
CA MET A 75 -9.94 21.82 5.78
C MET A 75 -9.87 23.06 6.69
N TYR A 76 -10.97 23.39 7.36
CA TYR A 76 -11.03 24.51 8.30
C TYR A 76 -10.10 24.29 9.51
N ASP A 77 -10.19 23.13 10.14
CA ASP A 77 -9.34 22.76 11.28
C ASP A 77 -7.86 22.72 10.90
N PHE A 78 -7.58 22.25 9.68
CA PHE A 78 -6.24 22.24 9.14
C PHE A 78 -5.67 23.66 8.96
N CYS A 79 -6.45 24.61 8.43
CA CYS A 79 -6.04 26.01 8.30
C CYS A 79 -5.76 26.69 9.65
N GLY A 80 -6.42 26.24 10.72
CA GLY A 80 -6.19 26.72 12.09
C GLY A 80 -4.87 26.25 12.72
N GLN A 81 -4.17 25.29 12.13
CA GLN A 81 -2.95 24.74 12.72
C GLN A 81 -1.78 25.72 12.65
N SER A 82 -1.01 25.80 13.73
CA SER A 82 0.27 26.53 13.77
C SER A 82 1.35 25.84 12.92
N ARG A 83 2.39 26.59 12.54
CA ARG A 83 3.56 26.04 11.82
C ARG A 83 4.17 24.83 12.54
N ARG A 84 4.24 24.86 13.88
CA ARG A 84 4.80 23.77 14.68
C ARG A 84 3.96 22.50 14.58
N GLN A 85 2.62 22.62 14.66
CA GLN A 85 1.71 21.49 14.51
C GLN A 85 1.82 20.84 13.14
N ARG A 86 1.91 21.65 12.07
CA ARG A 86 2.09 21.14 10.70
C ARG A 86 3.40 20.37 10.51
N ILE A 87 4.50 20.85 11.11
CA ILE A 87 5.80 20.14 11.07
C ILE A 87 5.70 18.79 11.79
N ILE A 88 5.07 18.75 12.96
CA ILE A 88 4.87 17.50 13.71
C ILE A 88 4.02 16.51 12.90
N LEU A 89 2.89 16.98 12.35
CA LEU A 89 2.00 16.16 11.52
C LEU A 89 2.72 15.57 10.31
N ARG A 90 3.58 16.37 9.65
CA ARG A 90 4.39 15.91 8.52
C ARG A 90 5.39 14.83 8.92
N ASN A 91 6.10 15.01 10.03
CA ASN A 91 7.05 14.01 10.53
C ASN A 91 6.33 12.71 10.92
N SER A 92 5.13 12.80 11.52
CA SER A 92 4.29 11.64 11.80
C SER A 92 3.86 10.91 10.52
N ASN A 93 3.51 11.67 9.47
CA ASN A 93 3.11 11.12 8.17
C ASN A 93 4.30 10.47 7.41
N GLU A 94 5.52 11.00 7.56
CA GLU A 94 6.72 10.36 6.99
C GLU A 94 6.90 8.94 7.52
N GLY A 95 6.65 8.71 8.81
CA GLY A 95 6.68 7.36 9.41
C GLY A 95 5.63 6.40 8.82
N LEU A 96 4.53 6.92 8.29
CA LEU A 96 3.49 6.12 7.62
C LEU A 96 3.96 5.59 6.26
N SER A 97 4.82 6.32 5.56
CA SER A 97 5.35 5.90 4.25
C SER A 97 6.08 4.56 4.32
N ALA A 98 6.68 4.22 5.47
CA ALA A 98 7.31 2.93 5.70
C ALA A 98 6.31 1.77 5.68
N LEU A 99 5.06 1.98 6.12
CA LEU A 99 4.00 0.95 6.06
C LEU A 99 3.54 0.67 4.63
N LEU A 100 3.72 1.65 3.73
CA LEU A 100 3.43 1.53 2.31
C LEU A 100 4.56 0.88 1.50
N ASP A 101 5.67 0.53 2.13
CA ASP A 101 6.77 -0.11 1.45
C ASP A 101 6.41 -1.54 1.00
N TRP A 102 7.00 -1.98 -0.12
CA TRP A 102 6.83 -3.32 -0.66
C TRP A 102 7.32 -4.42 0.27
N GLN A 103 8.23 -4.11 1.21
CA GLN A 103 8.62 -5.03 2.27
C GLN A 103 7.41 -5.43 3.13
N ASN A 104 6.52 -4.48 3.42
CA ASN A 104 5.32 -4.72 4.21
C ASN A 104 4.15 -5.22 3.35
N LEU A 105 3.93 -4.63 2.17
CA LEU A 105 2.82 -5.03 1.29
C LEU A 105 3.06 -6.37 0.57
N GLY A 106 4.33 -6.77 0.41
CA GLY A 106 4.71 -8.01 -0.27
C GLY A 106 4.24 -9.28 0.43
N VAL A 107 3.97 -9.22 1.75
CA VAL A 107 3.46 -10.37 2.51
C VAL A 107 2.12 -10.85 1.97
N PHE A 108 1.21 -9.94 1.62
CA PHE A 108 -0.11 -10.30 1.09
C PHE A 108 -0.01 -11.07 -0.24
N TYR A 109 0.95 -10.72 -1.09
CA TYR A 109 1.20 -11.44 -2.33
C TYR A 109 1.81 -12.83 -2.10
N ARG A 110 2.58 -13.01 -1.04
CA ARG A 110 3.10 -14.33 -0.65
C ARG A 110 1.99 -15.20 -0.08
N ASP A 111 1.16 -14.62 0.79
CA ASP A 111 0.06 -15.32 1.44
C ASP A 111 -0.98 -15.78 0.42
N CYS A 112 -1.42 -14.90 -0.50
CA CYS A 112 -2.35 -15.28 -1.56
C CYS A 112 -1.79 -16.40 -2.45
N ARG A 113 -0.49 -16.38 -2.77
CA ARG A 113 0.16 -17.45 -3.54
C ARG A 113 0.21 -18.76 -2.76
N ARG A 114 0.51 -18.70 -1.47
CA ARG A 114 0.50 -19.86 -0.57
C ARG A 114 -0.90 -20.47 -0.50
N LEU A 115 -1.92 -19.65 -0.26
CA LEU A 115 -3.32 -20.07 -0.22
C LEU A 115 -3.79 -20.67 -1.55
N ALA A 116 -3.39 -20.10 -2.69
CA ALA A 116 -3.71 -20.65 -4.00
C ALA A 116 -3.09 -22.05 -4.20
N LEU A 117 -1.84 -22.25 -3.74
CA LEU A 117 -1.19 -23.56 -3.78
C LEU A 117 -1.86 -24.56 -2.84
N GLU A 118 -2.18 -24.17 -1.61
CA GLU A 118 -2.91 -25.01 -0.65
C GLU A 118 -4.31 -25.40 -1.17
N SER A 119 -4.98 -24.49 -1.87
CA SER A 119 -6.29 -24.75 -2.48
C SER A 119 -6.20 -25.71 -3.67
N LEU A 120 -5.12 -25.67 -4.46
CA LEU A 120 -4.93 -26.55 -5.61
C LEU A 120 -4.40 -27.93 -5.19
N HIS A 121 -3.50 -27.94 -4.20
CA HIS A 121 -2.82 -29.11 -3.69
C HIS A 121 -2.84 -29.06 -2.15
N PRO A 122 -3.72 -29.81 -1.48
CA PRO A 122 -3.80 -29.78 -0.02
C PRO A 122 -2.52 -30.29 0.67
N ASP A 123 -1.73 -31.11 -0.03
CA ASP A 123 -0.46 -31.68 0.46
C ASP A 123 0.78 -30.91 -0.05
N VAL A 124 0.69 -29.59 -0.24
CA VAL A 124 1.81 -28.73 -0.72
C VAL A 124 3.12 -28.99 0.04
N ASP A 125 3.07 -29.07 1.36
CA ASP A 125 4.29 -29.25 2.18
C ASP A 125 4.95 -30.61 1.97
N LYS A 126 4.15 -31.64 1.62
CA LYS A 126 4.67 -32.95 1.27
C LYS A 126 5.32 -32.92 -0.12
N ILE A 127 4.65 -32.31 -1.09
CA ILE A 127 5.16 -32.16 -2.46
C ILE A 127 6.47 -31.37 -2.46
N MET A 128 6.56 -30.29 -1.68
CA MET A 128 7.78 -29.49 -1.57
C MET A 128 8.95 -30.30 -1.00
N ARG A 129 8.74 -31.06 0.08
CA ARG A 129 9.77 -31.94 0.66
C ARG A 129 10.19 -33.05 -0.30
N GLU A 130 9.25 -33.63 -1.03
CA GLU A 130 9.55 -34.66 -2.01
C GLU A 130 10.33 -34.14 -3.23
N ASN A 131 10.24 -32.84 -3.51
CA ASN A 131 10.96 -32.18 -4.62
C ASN A 131 12.38 -31.73 -4.24
N GLU A 132 12.75 -31.75 -2.96
CA GLU A 132 14.11 -31.43 -2.52
C GLU A 132 15.13 -32.35 -3.23
N GLY A 133 16.13 -31.76 -3.88
CA GLY A 133 17.16 -32.49 -4.65
C GLY A 133 16.72 -33.02 -6.02
N LYS A 134 15.42 -33.00 -6.34
CA LYS A 134 14.90 -33.40 -7.67
C LYS A 134 14.84 -32.23 -8.66
N VAL A 135 14.87 -30.99 -8.17
CA VAL A 135 14.88 -29.79 -9.03
C VAL A 135 16.26 -29.64 -9.68
N PRO A 136 16.36 -29.62 -11.02
CA PRO A 136 17.63 -29.42 -11.71
C PRO A 136 18.30 -28.12 -11.29
N SER A 137 19.61 -28.16 -11.08
CA SER A 137 20.38 -26.96 -10.76
C SER A 137 20.38 -25.97 -11.94
N ALA A 138 20.50 -24.68 -11.62
CA ALA A 138 20.63 -23.65 -12.64
C ALA A 138 21.83 -23.94 -13.55
N ALA A 139 21.67 -23.66 -14.85
CA ALA A 139 22.72 -23.91 -15.83
C ALA A 139 24.00 -23.14 -15.46
N THR A 140 25.13 -23.83 -15.54
CA THR A 140 26.46 -23.23 -15.38
C THR A 140 27.20 -23.24 -16.71
N SER A 141 28.31 -22.48 -16.77
CA SER A 141 29.17 -22.39 -17.95
C SER A 141 29.69 -23.76 -18.39
N ARG A 142 29.88 -24.70 -17.46
CA ARG A 142 30.27 -26.07 -17.75
C ARG A 142 29.04 -26.95 -18.00
N ARG A 143 29.07 -27.72 -19.09
CA ARG A 143 28.02 -28.70 -19.39
C ARG A 143 28.05 -29.84 -18.36
N PRO A 144 26.90 -30.25 -17.78
CA PRO A 144 26.86 -31.38 -16.87
C PRO A 144 27.27 -32.68 -17.58
N SER A 145 27.92 -33.59 -16.85
CA SER A 145 28.32 -34.90 -17.38
C SER A 145 27.08 -35.76 -17.61
N ILE A 146 26.91 -36.25 -18.84
CA ILE A 146 25.92 -37.27 -19.15
C ILE A 146 26.60 -38.62 -18.89
N HIS A 147 26.21 -39.31 -17.83
CA HIS A 147 26.49 -40.73 -17.65
C HIS A 147 25.16 -41.48 -17.83
N SER A 148 25.07 -42.33 -18.86
CA SER A 148 23.96 -43.28 -18.97
C SER A 148 24.21 -44.40 -17.98
N SER A 149 23.46 -44.42 -16.88
CA SER A 149 23.36 -45.61 -16.05
C SER A 149 22.33 -46.54 -16.67
N ASP A 150 22.67 -47.16 -17.80
CA ASP A 150 21.91 -48.26 -18.38
C ASP A 150 22.81 -49.51 -18.38
N GLY A 151 22.49 -50.42 -17.45
CA GLY A 151 22.64 -51.86 -17.59
C GLY A 151 24.01 -52.47 -17.26
N GLU A 152 24.13 -53.09 -16.08
CA GLU A 152 24.76 -54.42 -15.88
C GLU A 152 24.20 -55.03 -14.57
N ASP A 153 23.06 -55.71 -14.66
CA ASP A 153 22.62 -56.72 -13.67
C ASP A 153 21.98 -57.88 -14.47
N GLU A 154 22.81 -58.60 -15.23
CA GLU A 154 22.56 -59.99 -15.64
C GLU A 154 23.83 -60.79 -15.33
N GLU A 155 23.85 -61.50 -14.20
CA GLU A 155 24.14 -62.95 -14.10
C GLU A 155 23.78 -63.51 -12.71
#